data_AF-A0A820E7Z2-F1
#
_entry.id   AF-A0A820E7Z2-F1
#
_cell.length_a   1.000
_cell.length_b   1.000
_cell.length_c   1.000
_cell.angle_alpha   90.00
_cell.angle_beta   90.00
_cell.angle_gamma   90.00
#
_symmetry.space_group_name_H-M   'P 1'
#
loop_
_entity.id
_entity.type
_entity.pdbx_description
1 polymer ?
#
loop_
_entity_poly.entity_id
_entity_poly.type
_entity_poly.pdbx_seq_one_letter_code
_entity_poly.pdbx_strand_id
1 'polypeptide(L)'
;MKRDLMFRRMNMREIFLDILLDFTHNENISVRNNAIRIAKSLHDKEEFKQPIERHALQFLKHLIAAQPPEALFGEDKKTSTIPKIPVRGMGMNSPELLKLVENCPKGAKTLITRIIYILTEQAPPSPALIEKVRDLYNKRVSDVRFLIPVLTGLEKKEIISALPKLIKLVQPVVKEVFNRPILPFQLLIALHQISSEECELKTVMNAATLCLNERAIYTHDDVLAIVIQQLVDINPIPVLFMRMILQALRFYPKMVSFVMNILQRLITKQAWKQARIWEGFIKCCQKTRRHSFPLLLQLPPPQLKHVFQTAPELRHSLIRHIRSMSMAQRSLIPSSMLTVIEDNSENVAPEIRIQTIPTTTSSMEQ
;
A
#
# COMPACT_ATOMS: atom_id res chain seq x y z
N MET A 1 0.04 -40.43 -31.64
CA MET A 1 -0.26 -39.04 -32.07
C MET A 1 -1.76 -38.70 -32.20
N LYS A 2 -2.54 -39.26 -33.14
CA LYS A 2 -4.00 -38.98 -33.22
C LYS A 2 -4.79 -39.47 -32.00
N ARG A 3 -4.46 -40.66 -31.45
CA ARG A 3 -5.07 -41.19 -30.23
C ARG A 3 -4.81 -40.33 -28.99
N ASP A 4 -3.57 -39.86 -28.78
CA ASP A 4 -3.24 -38.99 -27.64
C ASP A 4 -3.95 -37.63 -27.69
N LEU A 5 -4.09 -37.04 -28.88
CA LEU A 5 -4.84 -35.81 -29.10
C LEU A 5 -6.35 -35.99 -28.87
N MET A 6 -6.90 -37.16 -29.21
CA MET A 6 -8.30 -37.49 -28.92
C MET A 6 -8.52 -37.71 -27.42
N PHE A 7 -7.66 -38.46 -26.74
CA PHE A 7 -7.71 -38.67 -25.29
C PHE A 7 -7.58 -37.35 -24.52
N ARG A 8 -6.67 -36.47 -24.94
CA ARG A 8 -6.49 -35.15 -24.33
C ARG A 8 -7.72 -34.25 -24.56
N ARG A 9 -8.35 -34.30 -25.74
CA ARG A 9 -9.63 -33.60 -26.02
C ARG A 9 -10.80 -34.16 -25.19
N MET A 10 -10.86 -35.48 -25.02
CA MET A 10 -11.91 -36.17 -24.27
C MET A 10 -11.83 -35.85 -22.77
N ASN A 11 -10.64 -35.91 -22.19
CA ASN A 11 -10.40 -35.54 -20.79
C ASN A 11 -10.69 -34.05 -20.52
N MET A 12 -10.35 -33.15 -21.45
CA MET A 12 -10.66 -31.73 -21.29
C MET A 12 -12.17 -31.47 -21.31
N ARG A 13 -12.93 -32.19 -22.15
CA ARG A 13 -14.40 -32.06 -22.23
C ARG A 13 -15.09 -32.46 -20.94
N GLU A 14 -14.70 -33.57 -20.33
CA GLU A 14 -15.25 -34.03 -19.05
C GLU A 14 -14.97 -33.01 -17.94
N ILE A 15 -13.75 -32.45 -17.90
CA ILE A 15 -13.39 -31.50 -16.85
C ILE A 15 -14.10 -30.15 -17.02
N PHE A 16 -14.31 -29.67 -18.25
CA PHE A 16 -15.14 -28.48 -18.47
C PHE A 16 -16.59 -28.71 -18.07
N LEU A 17 -17.10 -29.93 -18.27
CA LEU A 17 -18.45 -30.29 -17.85
C LEU A 17 -18.55 -30.30 -16.31
N ASP A 18 -17.58 -30.84 -15.60
CA ASP A 18 -17.57 -30.83 -14.13
C ASP A 18 -17.57 -29.40 -13.57
N ILE A 19 -16.74 -28.51 -14.13
CA ILE A 19 -16.71 -27.09 -13.73
C ILE A 19 -18.06 -26.41 -13.98
N LEU A 20 -18.65 -26.66 -15.16
CA LEU A 20 -19.96 -26.11 -15.51
C LEU A 20 -21.03 -26.58 -14.51
N LEU A 21 -20.99 -27.86 -14.17
CA LEU A 21 -21.93 -28.48 -13.23
C LEU A 21 -21.76 -27.93 -11.80
N ASP A 22 -20.54 -27.66 -11.34
CA ASP A 22 -20.30 -26.99 -10.06
C ASP A 22 -20.97 -25.59 -9.97
N PHE A 23 -21.03 -24.87 -11.09
CA PHE A 23 -21.70 -23.56 -11.13
C PHE A 23 -23.24 -23.66 -11.11
N THR A 24 -23.84 -24.85 -11.30
CA THR A 24 -25.30 -25.04 -11.21
C THR A 24 -25.86 -24.90 -9.79
N HIS A 25 -24.99 -24.79 -8.79
CA HIS A 25 -25.33 -24.57 -7.39
C HIS A 25 -24.67 -23.32 -6.80
N ASN A 26 -24.20 -22.40 -7.65
CA ASN A 26 -23.53 -21.17 -7.20
C ASN A 26 -24.50 -20.23 -6.43
N GLU A 27 -24.01 -19.52 -5.41
CA GLU A 27 -24.81 -18.53 -4.65
C GLU A 27 -25.37 -17.41 -5.54
N ASN A 28 -24.59 -16.98 -6.55
CA ASN A 28 -25.03 -15.96 -7.50
C ASN A 28 -26.07 -16.52 -8.48
N ILE A 29 -27.30 -16.03 -8.36
CA ILE A 29 -28.48 -16.44 -9.13
C ILE A 29 -28.24 -16.37 -10.65
N SER A 30 -27.55 -15.34 -11.14
CA SER A 30 -27.31 -15.14 -12.57
C SER A 30 -26.29 -16.15 -13.11
N VAL A 31 -25.22 -16.42 -12.36
CA VAL A 31 -24.21 -17.44 -12.72
C VAL A 31 -24.85 -18.82 -12.72
N ARG A 32 -25.63 -19.12 -11.68
CA ARG A 32 -26.34 -20.37 -11.51
C ARG A 32 -27.31 -20.66 -12.66
N ASN A 33 -28.16 -19.69 -12.99
CA ASN A 33 -29.15 -19.85 -14.06
C ASN A 33 -28.50 -20.03 -15.44
N ASN A 34 -27.38 -19.33 -15.70
CA ASN A 34 -26.63 -19.53 -16.94
C ASN A 34 -25.98 -20.92 -17.01
N ALA A 35 -25.37 -21.38 -15.91
CA ALA A 35 -24.79 -22.72 -15.85
C ALA A 35 -25.84 -23.81 -16.06
N ILE A 36 -27.00 -23.69 -15.40
CA ILE A 36 -28.13 -24.62 -15.57
C ILE A 36 -28.61 -24.63 -17.02
N ARG A 37 -28.75 -23.46 -17.65
CA ARG A 37 -29.18 -23.37 -19.06
C ARG A 37 -28.22 -24.09 -20.00
N ILE A 38 -26.91 -23.89 -19.81
CA ILE A 38 -25.89 -24.54 -20.64
C ILE A 38 -25.86 -26.04 -20.36
N ALA A 39 -25.91 -26.47 -19.09
CA ALA A 39 -25.96 -27.87 -18.72
C ALA A 39 -27.18 -28.58 -19.35
N LYS A 40 -28.36 -27.95 -19.33
CA LYS A 40 -29.56 -28.45 -20.02
C LYS A 40 -29.33 -28.60 -21.52
N SER A 41 -28.73 -27.61 -22.18
CA SER A 41 -28.42 -27.70 -23.62
C SER A 41 -27.38 -28.77 -23.98
N LEU A 42 -26.54 -29.18 -23.01
CA LEU A 42 -25.56 -30.24 -23.19
C LEU A 42 -26.13 -31.62 -22.89
N HIS A 43 -27.19 -31.72 -22.09
CA HIS A 43 -27.87 -32.98 -21.76
C HIS A 43 -28.46 -33.68 -22.99
N ASP A 44 -28.85 -32.90 -24.02
CA ASP A 44 -29.34 -33.43 -25.31
C ASP A 44 -28.26 -34.18 -26.11
N LYS A 45 -26.98 -34.06 -25.74
CA LYS A 45 -25.87 -34.77 -26.38
C LYS A 45 -25.56 -36.04 -25.60
N GLU A 46 -25.57 -37.19 -26.28
CA GLU A 46 -25.29 -38.50 -25.66
C GLU A 46 -23.97 -38.53 -24.88
N GLU A 47 -22.94 -37.82 -25.36
CA GLU A 47 -21.62 -37.74 -24.73
C GLU A 47 -21.62 -37.05 -23.35
N PHE A 48 -22.59 -36.18 -23.04
CA PHE A 48 -22.66 -35.43 -21.77
C PHE A 48 -23.85 -35.80 -20.91
N LYS A 49 -24.82 -36.54 -21.47
CA LYS A 49 -26.03 -36.96 -20.79
C LYS A 49 -25.76 -37.71 -19.49
N GLN A 50 -24.95 -38.77 -19.56
CA GLN A 50 -24.67 -39.63 -18.39
C GLN A 50 -23.91 -38.89 -17.28
N PRO A 51 -22.85 -38.09 -17.54
CA PRO A 51 -22.21 -37.30 -16.49
C PRO A 51 -23.13 -36.25 -15.84
N ILE A 52 -23.97 -35.56 -16.63
CA ILE A 52 -24.92 -34.56 -16.13
C ILE A 52 -25.96 -35.23 -15.21
N GLU A 53 -26.54 -36.35 -15.64
CA GLU A 53 -27.49 -37.12 -14.84
C GLU A 53 -26.85 -37.65 -13.55
N ARG A 54 -25.61 -38.13 -13.61
CA ARG A 54 -24.86 -38.59 -12.44
C ARG A 54 -24.68 -37.47 -11.42
N HIS A 55 -24.30 -36.27 -11.88
CA HIS A 55 -24.15 -35.10 -11.03
C HIS A 55 -25.48 -34.66 -10.41
N ALA A 56 -26.55 -34.57 -11.22
CA ALA A 56 -27.88 -34.22 -10.72
C ALA A 56 -28.38 -35.24 -9.67
N LEU A 57 -28.18 -36.53 -9.93
CA LEU A 57 -28.57 -37.60 -9.02
C LEU A 57 -27.76 -37.59 -7.71
N GLN A 58 -26.48 -37.20 -7.75
CA GLN A 58 -25.67 -36.98 -6.55
C GLN A 58 -26.23 -35.84 -5.70
N PHE A 59 -26.65 -34.73 -6.32
CA PHE A 59 -27.26 -33.61 -5.59
C PHE A 59 -28.64 -33.93 -5.03
N LEU A 60 -29.45 -34.71 -5.75
CA LEU A 60 -30.74 -35.22 -5.24
C LEU A 60 -30.55 -36.16 -4.03
N LYS A 61 -29.51 -36.99 -4.03
CA LYS A 61 -29.16 -37.85 -2.88
C LYS A 61 -28.84 -37.05 -1.62
N HIS A 62 -28.23 -35.86 -1.76
CA HIS A 62 -27.98 -34.99 -0.62
C HIS A 62 -29.26 -34.47 0.05
N LEU A 63 -30.39 -34.41 -0.67
CA LEU A 63 -31.69 -34.03 -0.10
C LEU A 63 -32.31 -35.13 0.78
N ILE A 64 -31.82 -36.36 0.66
CA ILE A 64 -32.27 -37.53 1.44
C ILE A 64 -31.41 -37.69 2.71
N ALA A 65 -30.24 -37.05 2.77
CA ALA A 65 -29.35 -37.15 3.92
C ALA A 65 -29.90 -36.38 5.13
N ALA A 66 -29.81 -36.96 6.32
CA ALA A 66 -30.27 -36.35 7.58
C ALA A 66 -29.53 -35.04 7.94
N GLN A 67 -28.33 -34.84 7.37
CA GLN A 67 -27.57 -33.61 7.44
C GLN A 67 -27.00 -33.27 6.06
N PRO A 68 -27.01 -31.98 5.66
CA PRO A 68 -26.41 -31.56 4.40
C PRO A 68 -24.88 -31.79 4.43
N PRO A 69 -24.28 -32.31 3.34
CA PRO A 69 -22.84 -32.54 3.31
C PRO A 69 -22.04 -31.26 3.61
N GLU A 70 -21.11 -31.31 4.56
CA GLU A 70 -20.25 -30.17 4.92
C GLU A 70 -19.50 -29.61 3.71
N ALA A 71 -19.12 -30.46 2.76
CA ALA A 71 -18.49 -30.06 1.51
C ALA A 71 -19.36 -29.16 0.60
N LEU A 72 -20.67 -29.05 0.83
CA LEU A 72 -21.59 -28.16 0.10
C LEU A 72 -21.85 -26.83 0.81
N PHE A 73 -21.71 -26.78 2.14
CA PHE A 73 -22.15 -25.64 2.97
C PHE A 73 -21.08 -25.11 3.94
N GLY A 74 -19.87 -25.69 3.95
CA GLY A 74 -18.76 -25.24 4.78
C GLY A 74 -18.22 -23.87 4.37
N GLU A 75 -17.75 -23.09 5.35
CA GLU A 75 -17.26 -21.71 5.21
C GLU A 75 -16.08 -21.56 4.22
N ASP A 76 -15.44 -22.66 3.84
CA ASP A 76 -14.30 -22.70 2.91
C ASP A 76 -14.70 -22.60 1.43
N LYS A 77 -16.00 -22.57 1.10
CA LYS A 77 -16.49 -22.53 -0.30
C LYS A 77 -16.70 -21.14 -0.91
N LYS A 78 -16.01 -20.10 -0.40
CA LYS A 78 -15.90 -18.81 -1.12
C LYS A 78 -15.12 -18.89 -2.44
N THR A 79 -14.55 -20.05 -2.77
CA THR A 79 -13.96 -20.32 -4.08
C THR A 79 -14.41 -21.67 -4.63
N SER A 80 -15.27 -21.66 -5.65
CA SER A 80 -15.37 -22.78 -6.60
C SER A 80 -13.96 -23.02 -7.16
N THR A 81 -13.29 -24.09 -6.69
CA THR A 81 -11.89 -24.36 -7.02
C THR A 81 -11.81 -24.83 -8.47
N ILE A 82 -11.58 -23.90 -9.39
CA ILE A 82 -11.25 -24.22 -10.78
C ILE A 82 -10.10 -25.24 -10.76
N PRO A 83 -10.26 -26.43 -11.39
CA PRO A 83 -9.20 -27.42 -11.48
C PRO A 83 -7.95 -26.79 -12.09
N LYS A 84 -6.82 -26.85 -11.37
CA LYS A 84 -5.56 -26.21 -11.81
C LYS A 84 -4.96 -26.89 -13.06
N ILE A 85 -5.13 -28.21 -13.17
CA ILE A 85 -4.49 -29.03 -14.21
C ILE A 85 -4.99 -28.69 -15.64
N PRO A 86 -6.30 -28.61 -15.93
CA PRO A 86 -6.80 -28.22 -17.25
C PRO A 86 -6.44 -26.80 -17.63
N VAL A 87 -6.52 -25.87 -16.67
CA VAL A 87 -6.16 -24.47 -16.90
C VAL A 87 -4.70 -24.38 -17.32
N ARG A 88 -3.80 -25.06 -16.62
CA ARG A 88 -2.38 -25.14 -17.00
C ARG A 88 -2.19 -25.80 -18.37
N GLY A 89 -2.96 -26.84 -18.68
CA GLY A 89 -2.93 -27.52 -19.98
C GLY A 89 -3.37 -26.68 -21.17
N MET A 90 -4.19 -25.64 -20.96
CA MET A 90 -4.61 -24.68 -21.98
C MET A 90 -3.44 -23.80 -22.46
N GLY A 91 -2.56 -23.42 -21.55
CA GLY A 91 -1.43 -22.53 -21.81
C GLY A 91 -1.82 -21.05 -22.00
N MET A 92 -0.91 -20.15 -21.61
CA MET A 92 -1.13 -18.69 -21.65
C MET A 92 -1.28 -18.11 -23.06
N ASN A 93 -0.82 -18.83 -24.09
CA ASN A 93 -0.86 -18.40 -25.48
C ASN A 93 -2.05 -18.97 -26.27
N SER A 94 -2.99 -19.64 -25.61
CA SER A 94 -4.20 -20.13 -26.29
C SER A 94 -4.96 -18.96 -26.92
N PRO A 95 -5.26 -19.01 -28.23
CA PRO A 95 -6.02 -17.95 -28.89
C PRO A 95 -7.44 -17.84 -28.34
N GLU A 96 -8.04 -18.95 -27.90
CA GLU A 96 -9.36 -18.97 -27.25
C GLU A 96 -9.34 -18.23 -25.90
N LEU A 97 -8.28 -18.45 -25.10
CA LEU A 97 -8.08 -17.74 -23.83
C LEU A 97 -7.92 -16.23 -24.08
N LEU A 98 -7.05 -15.85 -25.01
CA LEU A 98 -6.81 -14.44 -25.32
C LEU A 98 -8.09 -13.76 -25.80
N LYS A 99 -8.88 -14.43 -26.64
CA LYS A 99 -10.19 -13.96 -27.09
C LYS A 99 -11.20 -13.86 -25.93
N LEU A 100 -11.15 -14.77 -24.95
CA LEU A 100 -12.00 -14.73 -23.75
C LEU A 100 -11.65 -13.54 -22.85
N VAL A 101 -10.35 -13.24 -22.67
CA VAL A 101 -9.90 -12.04 -21.93
C VAL A 101 -10.32 -10.78 -22.68
N GLU A 102 -10.07 -10.73 -23.98
CA GLU A 102 -10.45 -9.60 -24.84
C GLU A 102 -11.96 -9.35 -24.88
N ASN A 103 -12.78 -10.40 -24.87
CA ASN A 103 -14.24 -10.32 -24.91
C ASN A 103 -14.89 -10.80 -23.60
N CYS A 104 -14.27 -10.45 -22.47
CA CYS A 104 -14.72 -10.81 -21.13
C CYS A 104 -16.25 -10.64 -20.94
N PRO A 105 -17.00 -11.76 -20.78
CA PRO A 105 -18.43 -11.71 -20.58
C PRO A 105 -18.82 -11.02 -19.25
N LYS A 106 -20.01 -10.41 -19.21
CA LYS A 106 -20.55 -9.84 -17.96
C LYS A 106 -20.64 -10.93 -16.89
N GLY A 107 -20.06 -10.69 -15.72
CA GLY A 107 -20.00 -11.65 -14.61
C GLY A 107 -18.83 -12.64 -14.63
N ALA A 108 -18.07 -12.75 -15.73
CA ALA A 108 -16.96 -13.71 -15.85
C ALA A 108 -15.61 -13.20 -15.29
N LYS A 109 -15.56 -11.96 -14.78
CA LYS A 109 -14.31 -11.29 -14.33
C LYS A 109 -13.56 -12.10 -13.28
N THR A 110 -14.25 -12.60 -12.25
CA THR A 110 -13.64 -13.39 -11.16
C THR A 110 -13.06 -14.70 -11.68
N LEU A 111 -13.78 -15.37 -12.59
CA LEU A 111 -13.33 -16.60 -13.23
C LEU A 111 -12.06 -16.36 -14.06
N ILE A 112 -12.06 -15.33 -14.90
CA ILE A 112 -10.91 -14.96 -15.74
C ILE A 112 -9.72 -14.58 -14.86
N THR A 113 -9.93 -13.81 -13.79
CA THR A 113 -8.87 -13.46 -12.82
C THR A 113 -8.22 -14.73 -12.24
N ARG A 114 -9.04 -15.72 -11.87
CA ARG A 114 -8.56 -16.98 -11.31
C ARG A 114 -7.83 -17.85 -12.34
N ILE A 115 -8.31 -17.89 -13.58
CA ILE A 115 -7.64 -18.58 -14.69
C ILE A 115 -6.25 -17.97 -14.92
N ILE A 116 -6.17 -16.64 -15.04
CA ILE A 116 -4.89 -15.93 -15.22
C ILE A 116 -3.97 -16.23 -14.04
N TYR A 117 -4.45 -16.12 -12.80
CA TYR A 117 -3.67 -16.45 -11.61
C TYR A 117 -3.09 -17.87 -11.65
N ILE A 118 -3.89 -18.87 -12.00
CA ILE A 118 -3.43 -20.27 -12.10
C ILE A 118 -2.36 -20.44 -13.18
N LEU A 119 -2.52 -19.75 -14.32
CA LEU A 119 -1.58 -19.79 -15.43
C LEU A 119 -0.24 -19.14 -15.10
N THR A 120 -0.26 -18.07 -14.29
CA THR A 120 0.93 -17.28 -13.91
C THR A 120 1.53 -17.70 -12.57
N GLU A 121 0.99 -18.73 -11.90
CA GLU A 121 1.45 -19.18 -10.59
C GLU A 121 2.86 -19.80 -10.65
N GLN A 122 3.18 -20.48 -11.75
CA GLN A 122 4.43 -21.24 -11.91
C GLN A 122 5.32 -20.74 -13.06
N ALA A 123 4.86 -19.74 -13.82
CA ALA A 123 5.60 -19.19 -14.96
C ALA A 123 5.26 -17.70 -15.11
N PRO A 124 6.19 -16.88 -15.64
CA PRO A 124 5.89 -15.48 -15.95
C PRO A 124 4.80 -15.39 -17.03
N PRO A 125 3.93 -14.37 -16.97
CA PRO A 125 2.88 -14.15 -17.96
C PRO A 125 3.48 -13.91 -19.36
N SER A 126 2.82 -14.41 -20.40
CA SER A 126 3.24 -14.15 -21.78
C SER A 126 2.92 -12.71 -22.23
N PRO A 127 3.70 -12.12 -23.16
CA PRO A 127 3.45 -10.77 -23.69
C PRO A 127 2.02 -10.55 -24.19
N ALA A 128 1.47 -11.52 -24.94
CA ALA A 128 0.11 -11.46 -25.46
C ALA A 128 -0.95 -11.44 -24.35
N LEU A 129 -0.74 -12.22 -23.27
CA LEU A 129 -1.65 -12.23 -22.14
C LEU A 129 -1.60 -10.90 -21.37
N ILE A 130 -0.40 -10.35 -21.16
CA ILE A 130 -0.20 -9.05 -20.51
C ILE A 130 -0.96 -7.96 -21.28
N GLU A 131 -0.81 -7.92 -22.61
CA GLU A 131 -1.48 -6.96 -23.47
C GLU A 131 -3.01 -7.03 -23.33
N LYS A 132 -3.61 -8.22 -23.43
CA LYS A 132 -5.06 -8.38 -23.30
C LYS A 132 -5.58 -8.06 -21.90
N VAL A 133 -4.83 -8.39 -20.85
CA VAL A 133 -5.18 -8.07 -19.46
C VAL A 133 -5.14 -6.57 -19.21
N ARG A 134 -4.09 -5.89 -19.69
CA ARG A 134 -3.94 -4.43 -19.64
C ARG A 134 -5.10 -3.73 -20.34
N ASP A 135 -5.39 -4.11 -21.57
CA ASP A 135 -6.48 -3.54 -22.35
C ASP A 135 -7.83 -3.71 -21.67
N LEU A 136 -8.09 -4.90 -21.12
CA LEU A 136 -9.31 -5.18 -20.39
C LEU A 136 -9.45 -4.32 -19.13
N TYR A 137 -8.36 -4.16 -18.37
CA TYR A 137 -8.33 -3.30 -17.19
C TYR A 137 -8.64 -1.85 -17.55
N ASN A 138 -7.91 -1.29 -18.52
CA ASN A 138 -8.09 0.12 -18.91
C ASN A 138 -9.47 0.42 -19.50
N LYS A 139 -10.12 -0.54 -20.17
CA LYS A 139 -11.41 -0.34 -20.85
C LYS A 139 -12.64 -0.70 -20.01
N ARG A 140 -12.59 -1.75 -19.17
CA ARG A 140 -13.82 -2.37 -18.59
C ARG A 140 -13.72 -2.86 -17.14
N VAL A 141 -12.52 -2.90 -16.53
CA VAL A 141 -12.31 -3.45 -15.19
C VAL A 141 -11.58 -2.45 -14.31
N SER A 142 -12.22 -2.01 -13.23
CA SER A 142 -11.62 -1.07 -12.27
C SER A 142 -10.92 -1.74 -11.09
N ASP A 143 -11.15 -3.04 -10.87
CA ASP A 143 -10.55 -3.82 -9.77
C ASP A 143 -9.07 -4.10 -10.06
N VAL A 144 -8.19 -3.49 -9.27
CA VAL A 144 -6.74 -3.57 -9.42
C VAL A 144 -6.19 -4.98 -9.20
N ARG A 145 -6.93 -5.87 -8.50
CA ARG A 145 -6.53 -7.26 -8.29
C ARG A 145 -6.38 -8.03 -9.60
N PHE A 146 -7.04 -7.56 -10.66
CA PHE A 146 -6.91 -8.11 -12.00
C PHE A 146 -5.48 -7.99 -12.57
N LEU A 147 -4.71 -6.99 -12.11
CA LEU A 147 -3.33 -6.77 -12.55
C LEU A 147 -2.32 -7.64 -11.78
N ILE A 148 -2.64 -8.10 -10.56
CA ILE A 148 -1.70 -8.83 -9.69
C ILE A 148 -1.01 -10.02 -10.40
N PRO A 149 -1.76 -10.90 -11.10
CA PRO A 149 -1.16 -12.04 -11.79
C PRO A 149 -0.15 -11.66 -12.87
N VAL A 150 -0.30 -10.49 -13.48
CA VAL A 150 0.53 -10.03 -14.61
C VAL A 150 1.55 -8.95 -14.21
N LEU A 151 1.66 -8.61 -12.92
CA LEU A 151 2.50 -7.49 -12.44
C LEU A 151 3.95 -7.56 -12.92
N THR A 152 4.53 -8.75 -13.05
CA THR A 152 5.93 -8.92 -13.49
C THR A 152 6.16 -8.54 -14.95
N GLY A 153 5.11 -8.50 -15.76
CA GLY A 153 5.16 -8.14 -17.17
C GLY A 153 4.70 -6.72 -17.48
N LEU A 154 4.23 -5.97 -16.48
CA LEU A 154 3.81 -4.58 -16.65
C LEU A 154 5.02 -3.64 -16.66
N GLU A 155 4.89 -2.56 -17.42
CA GLU A 155 5.90 -1.50 -17.39
C GLU A 155 5.85 -0.75 -16.06
N LYS A 156 6.99 -0.19 -15.66
CA LYS A 156 7.12 0.61 -14.43
C LYS A 156 6.02 1.67 -14.28
N LYS A 157 5.73 2.41 -15.36
CA LYS A 157 4.71 3.48 -15.36
C LYS A 157 3.31 2.95 -15.01
N GLU A 158 3.00 1.75 -15.46
CA GLU A 158 1.70 1.10 -15.23
C GLU A 158 1.57 0.64 -13.78
N ILE A 159 2.64 0.07 -13.23
CA ILE A 159 2.65 -0.34 -11.82
C ILE A 159 2.56 0.89 -10.91
N ILE A 160 3.29 1.97 -11.20
CA ILE A 160 3.20 3.22 -10.44
C ILE A 160 1.78 3.81 -10.50
N SER A 161 1.13 3.80 -11.67
CA SER A 161 -0.26 4.27 -11.82
C SER A 161 -1.26 3.40 -11.04
N ALA A 162 -1.01 2.09 -10.93
CA ALA A 162 -1.85 1.19 -10.14
C ALA A 162 -1.55 1.22 -8.63
N LEU A 163 -0.37 1.74 -8.23
CA LEU A 163 0.14 1.69 -6.87
C LEU A 163 -0.83 2.24 -5.81
N PRO A 164 -1.51 3.40 -6.00
CA PRO A 164 -2.47 3.92 -5.03
C PRO A 164 -3.63 2.96 -4.73
N LYS A 165 -4.04 2.14 -5.71
CA LYS A 165 -5.07 1.12 -5.54
C LYS A 165 -4.50 -0.17 -4.94
N LEU A 166 -3.29 -0.57 -5.33
CA LEU A 166 -2.63 -1.78 -4.83
C LEU A 166 -2.36 -1.70 -3.32
N ILE A 167 -1.93 -0.55 -2.81
CA ILE A 167 -1.63 -0.39 -1.37
C ILE A 167 -2.87 -0.38 -0.46
N LYS A 168 -4.08 -0.28 -1.04
CA LYS A 168 -5.35 -0.38 -0.31
C LYS A 168 -5.78 -1.83 -0.08
N LEU A 169 -5.08 -2.79 -0.68
CA LEU A 169 -5.35 -4.21 -0.49
C LEU A 169 -4.82 -4.70 0.88
N VAL A 170 -5.20 -5.92 1.25
CA VAL A 170 -4.73 -6.55 2.49
C VAL A 170 -3.21 -6.73 2.49
N GLN A 171 -2.58 -6.63 3.66
CA GLN A 171 -1.11 -6.60 3.78
C GLN A 171 -0.36 -7.75 3.09
N PRO A 172 -0.80 -9.02 3.13
CA PRO A 172 -0.09 -10.09 2.43
C PRO A 172 0.06 -9.83 0.93
N VAL A 173 -1.00 -9.28 0.31
CA VAL A 173 -1.00 -8.93 -1.11
C VAL A 173 -0.09 -7.74 -1.38
N VAL A 174 -0.10 -6.73 -0.50
CA VAL A 174 0.79 -5.57 -0.61
C VAL A 174 2.26 -5.97 -0.54
N LYS A 175 2.62 -6.89 0.37
CA LYS A 175 3.99 -7.44 0.46
C LYS A 175 4.38 -8.17 -0.82
N GLU A 176 3.47 -8.96 -1.39
CA GLU A 176 3.72 -9.62 -2.67
C GLU A 176 4.03 -8.58 -3.77
N VAL A 177 3.23 -7.51 -3.86
CA VAL A 177 3.45 -6.40 -4.81
C VAL A 177 4.82 -5.75 -4.62
N PHE A 178 5.27 -5.58 -3.37
CA PHE A 178 6.57 -4.94 -3.07
C PHE A 178 7.78 -5.81 -3.45
N ASN A 179 7.58 -7.12 -3.61
CA ASN A 179 8.62 -8.06 -4.05
C ASN A 179 8.68 -8.21 -5.59
N ARG A 180 7.85 -7.47 -6.35
CA ARG A 180 7.79 -7.48 -7.84
C ARG A 180 8.85 -6.51 -8.42
N PRO A 181 9.02 -6.38 -9.77
CA PRO A 181 10.28 -5.90 -10.38
C PRO A 181 10.51 -4.38 -10.32
N ILE A 182 9.99 -3.69 -9.29
CA ILE A 182 10.37 -2.31 -9.01
C ILE A 182 11.54 -2.31 -8.03
N LEU A 183 12.59 -1.56 -8.35
CA LEU A 183 13.73 -1.41 -7.44
C LEU A 183 13.27 -0.79 -6.11
N PRO A 184 13.74 -1.27 -4.94
CA PRO A 184 13.25 -0.83 -3.64
C PRO A 184 13.23 0.69 -3.45
N PHE A 185 14.29 1.39 -3.89
CA PHE A 185 14.35 2.85 -3.79
C PHE A 185 13.26 3.53 -4.65
N GLN A 186 12.98 3.01 -5.85
CA GLN A 186 11.95 3.56 -6.74
C GLN A 186 10.56 3.37 -6.17
N LEU A 187 10.30 2.24 -5.51
CA LEU A 187 9.02 1.98 -4.86
C LEU A 187 8.78 2.97 -3.72
N LEU A 188 9.77 3.17 -2.83
CA LEU A 188 9.63 4.14 -1.75
C LEU A 188 9.42 5.57 -2.26
N ILE A 189 10.11 5.96 -3.34
CA ILE A 189 9.90 7.27 -3.96
C ILE A 189 8.49 7.39 -4.53
N ALA A 190 8.05 6.38 -5.28
CA ALA A 190 6.70 6.35 -5.85
C ALA A 190 5.63 6.46 -4.76
N LEU A 191 5.79 5.75 -3.63
CA LEU A 191 4.89 5.87 -2.48
C LEU A 191 4.82 7.31 -1.94
N HIS A 192 5.95 8.00 -1.82
CA HIS A 192 5.98 9.39 -1.34
C HIS A 192 5.41 10.40 -2.34
N GLN A 193 5.27 10.03 -3.61
CA GLN A 193 4.72 10.87 -4.67
C GLN A 193 3.22 10.69 -4.88
N ILE A 194 2.57 9.74 -4.18
CA ILE A 194 1.11 9.55 -4.26
C ILE A 194 0.41 10.78 -3.71
N SER A 195 -0.49 11.36 -4.50
CA SER A 195 -1.26 12.54 -4.10
C SER A 195 -2.35 12.19 -3.08
N SER A 196 -2.78 13.18 -2.30
CA SER A 196 -3.88 13.02 -1.34
C SER A 196 -5.24 12.72 -2.00
N GLU A 197 -5.38 13.01 -3.30
CA GLU A 197 -6.59 12.72 -4.08
C GLU A 197 -6.67 11.23 -4.46
N GLU A 198 -5.52 10.59 -4.71
CA GLU A 198 -5.47 9.19 -5.13
C GLU A 198 -5.55 8.22 -3.94
N CYS A 199 -4.95 8.57 -2.80
CA CYS A 199 -4.89 7.71 -1.63
C CYS A 199 -4.78 8.49 -0.32
N GLU A 200 -5.44 7.96 0.72
CA GLU A 200 -5.32 8.50 2.06
C GLU A 200 -3.88 8.41 2.58
N LEU A 201 -3.43 9.51 3.19
CA LEU A 201 -2.08 9.61 3.72
C LEU A 201 -1.73 8.49 4.72
N LYS A 202 -2.70 8.04 5.53
CA LYS A 202 -2.51 6.93 6.48
C LYS A 202 -2.17 5.62 5.77
N THR A 203 -2.80 5.35 4.63
CA THR A 203 -2.56 4.14 3.82
C THR A 203 -1.17 4.18 3.19
N VAL A 204 -0.79 5.32 2.60
CA VAL A 204 0.57 5.53 2.07
C VAL A 204 1.63 5.38 3.16
N MET A 205 1.37 5.96 4.34
CA MET A 205 2.25 5.86 5.50
C MET A 205 2.42 4.41 5.99
N ASN A 206 1.35 3.62 6.00
CA ASN A 206 1.41 2.20 6.35
C ASN A 206 2.21 1.40 5.32
N ALA A 207 1.98 1.65 4.03
CA ALA A 207 2.75 1.05 2.93
C ALA A 207 4.26 1.35 3.05
N ALA A 208 4.63 2.62 3.23
CA ALA A 208 6.03 3.00 3.44
C ALA A 208 6.63 2.36 4.71
N THR A 209 5.83 2.22 5.77
CA THR A 209 6.27 1.55 7.01
C THR A 209 6.55 0.07 6.78
N LEU A 210 5.74 -0.63 5.98
CA LEU A 210 5.98 -2.02 5.60
C LEU A 210 7.33 -2.15 4.87
N CYS A 211 7.61 -1.29 3.89
CA CYS A 211 8.91 -1.24 3.21
C CYS A 211 10.05 -1.06 4.23
N LEU A 212 9.99 -0.02 5.06
CA LEU A 212 11.06 0.30 6.02
C LEU A 212 11.29 -0.76 7.11
N ASN A 213 10.35 -1.67 7.32
CA ASN A 213 10.50 -2.80 8.24
C ASN A 213 11.27 -3.98 7.61
N GLU A 214 11.32 -4.08 6.28
CA GLU A 214 12.10 -5.10 5.55
C GLU A 214 13.58 -4.66 5.45
N ARG A 215 14.26 -4.59 6.60
CA ARG A 215 15.60 -3.97 6.76
C ARG A 215 16.73 -4.61 5.94
N ALA A 216 16.54 -5.85 5.49
CA ALA A 216 17.47 -6.53 4.59
C ALA A 216 17.39 -5.99 3.15
N ILE A 217 16.24 -5.44 2.76
CA ILE A 217 15.99 -4.87 1.43
C ILE A 217 16.24 -3.36 1.45
N TYR A 218 15.73 -2.67 2.48
CA TYR A 218 15.78 -1.20 2.58
C TYR A 218 16.95 -0.76 3.46
N THR A 219 18.17 -1.04 2.99
CA THR A 219 19.42 -0.73 3.70
C THR A 219 19.69 0.78 3.74
N HIS A 220 20.38 1.22 4.78
CA HIS A 220 20.69 2.64 4.97
C HIS A 220 21.66 3.23 3.94
N ASP A 221 22.71 2.48 3.56
CA ASP A 221 23.79 2.98 2.70
C ASP A 221 23.39 3.05 1.22
N ASP A 222 22.57 2.11 0.74
CA ASP A 222 22.21 2.02 -0.68
C ASP A 222 20.81 2.55 -0.98
N VAL A 223 19.81 2.13 -0.20
CA VAL A 223 18.40 2.42 -0.55
C VAL A 223 17.94 3.71 0.10
N LEU A 224 18.05 3.82 1.43
CA LEU A 224 17.48 4.97 2.15
C LEU A 224 18.23 6.26 1.84
N ALA A 225 19.56 6.23 1.72
CA ALA A 225 20.34 7.39 1.33
C ALA A 225 19.89 7.94 -0.05
N ILE A 226 19.74 7.07 -1.06
CA ILE A 226 19.26 7.45 -2.39
C ILE A 226 17.85 8.05 -2.32
N VAL A 227 16.92 7.38 -1.62
CA VAL A 227 15.55 7.87 -1.49
C VAL A 227 15.52 9.24 -0.81
N ILE A 228 16.23 9.42 0.31
CA ILE A 228 16.24 10.70 1.04
C ILE A 228 16.85 11.81 0.18
N GLN A 229 17.93 11.53 -0.56
CA GLN A 229 18.56 12.49 -1.48
C GLN A 229 17.63 12.89 -2.62
N GLN A 230 16.88 11.96 -3.20
CA GLN A 230 15.95 12.28 -4.29
C GLN A 230 14.71 13.01 -3.79
N LEU A 231 14.14 12.60 -2.66
CA LEU A 231 12.91 13.21 -2.13
C LEU A 231 13.10 14.65 -1.66
N VAL A 232 14.27 15.02 -1.12
CA VAL A 232 14.52 16.41 -0.68
C VAL A 232 14.58 17.39 -1.86
N ASP A 233 14.82 16.90 -3.07
CA ASP A 233 14.87 17.72 -4.28
C ASP A 233 13.52 17.95 -4.95
N ILE A 234 12.50 17.19 -4.58
CA ILE A 234 11.13 17.36 -5.08
C ILE A 234 10.52 18.65 -4.50
N ASN A 235 9.80 19.40 -5.34
CA ASN A 235 9.09 20.63 -4.97
C ASN A 235 7.60 20.54 -5.33
N PRO A 236 6.66 20.71 -4.38
CA PRO A 236 6.89 20.81 -2.92
C PRO A 236 7.46 19.52 -2.33
N ILE A 237 8.04 19.59 -1.14
CA ILE A 237 8.67 18.43 -0.51
C ILE A 237 7.56 17.46 -0.09
N PRO A 238 7.69 16.15 -0.37
CA PRO A 238 6.68 15.16 -0.01
C PRO A 238 6.34 15.19 1.48
N VAL A 239 5.05 15.24 1.80
CA VAL A 239 4.54 15.44 3.18
C VAL A 239 5.04 14.38 4.17
N LEU A 240 5.31 13.16 3.71
CA LEU A 240 5.81 12.06 4.55
C LEU A 240 7.34 12.04 4.74
N PHE A 241 8.07 12.92 4.05
CA PHE A 241 9.53 12.94 4.01
C PHE A 241 10.17 12.96 5.41
N MET A 242 9.77 13.90 6.27
CA MET A 242 10.34 13.98 7.62
C MET A 242 9.98 12.79 8.49
N ARG A 243 8.80 12.19 8.31
CA ARG A 243 8.42 10.97 9.01
C ARG A 243 9.35 9.82 8.62
N MET A 244 9.67 9.68 7.34
CA MET A 244 10.64 8.70 6.85
C MET A 244 12.02 8.93 7.46
N ILE A 245 12.52 10.18 7.51
CA ILE A 245 13.80 10.51 8.16
C ILE A 245 13.80 10.08 9.63
N LEU A 246 12.77 10.44 10.39
CA LEU A 246 12.67 10.10 11.82
C LEU A 246 12.63 8.58 12.06
N GLN A 247 11.98 7.84 11.16
CA GLN A 247 11.92 6.38 11.19
C GLN A 247 13.26 5.75 10.80
N ALA A 248 13.92 6.26 9.75
CA ALA A 248 15.25 5.82 9.34
C ALA A 248 16.26 6.00 10.47
N LEU A 249 16.28 7.17 11.14
CA LEU A 249 17.15 7.42 12.30
C LEU A 249 16.85 6.51 13.50
N ARG A 250 15.61 6.02 13.65
CA ARG A 250 15.26 5.05 14.71
C ARG A 250 15.90 3.70 14.45
N PHE A 251 15.99 3.27 13.19
CA PHE A 251 16.57 1.99 12.82
C PHE A 251 18.09 2.07 12.59
N TYR A 252 18.57 3.21 12.10
CA TYR A 252 19.95 3.42 11.68
C TYR A 252 20.53 4.72 12.27
N PRO A 253 20.91 4.73 13.56
CA PRO A 253 21.49 5.91 14.21
C PRO A 253 22.78 6.42 13.54
N LYS A 254 23.49 5.57 12.79
CA LYS A 254 24.69 5.95 12.02
C LYS A 254 24.41 7.01 10.95
N MET A 255 23.16 7.15 10.50
CA MET A 255 22.77 8.14 9.48
C MET A 255 22.71 9.58 10.02
N VAL A 256 22.95 9.85 11.31
CA VAL A 256 22.80 11.20 11.89
C VAL A 256 23.57 12.26 11.11
N SER A 257 24.84 12.03 10.79
CA SER A 257 25.66 12.99 10.04
C SER A 257 25.09 13.29 8.66
N PHE A 258 24.74 12.24 7.91
CA PHE A 258 24.07 12.36 6.62
C PHE A 258 22.75 13.15 6.72
N VAL A 259 21.92 12.83 7.71
CA VAL A 259 20.64 13.53 7.93
C VAL A 259 20.87 15.01 8.30
N MET A 260 21.92 15.37 9.04
CA MET A 260 22.20 16.78 9.32
C MET A 260 22.48 17.56 8.04
N ASN A 261 23.19 16.97 7.07
CA ASN A 261 23.40 17.59 5.74
C ASN A 261 22.08 17.74 4.97
N ILE A 262 21.16 16.77 5.09
CA ILE A 262 19.82 16.87 4.50
C ILE A 262 19.01 18.01 5.15
N LEU A 263 19.02 18.10 6.49
CA LEU A 263 18.33 19.18 7.19
C LEU A 263 18.93 20.56 6.83
N GLN A 264 20.24 20.66 6.62
CA GLN A 264 20.86 21.90 6.16
C GLN A 264 20.30 22.35 4.80
N ARG A 265 20.11 21.42 3.87
CA ARG A 265 19.45 21.71 2.58
C ARG A 265 17.99 22.15 2.74
N LEU A 266 17.28 21.61 3.75
CA LEU A 266 15.92 22.05 4.08
C LEU A 266 15.87 23.51 4.55
N ILE A 267 16.91 24.00 5.22
CA ILE A 267 17.02 25.44 5.56
C ILE A 267 17.11 26.27 4.29
N THR A 268 17.99 25.91 3.36
CA THR A 268 18.12 26.61 2.06
C THR A 268 16.82 26.60 1.27
N LYS A 269 16.06 25.50 1.33
CA LYS A 269 14.73 25.36 0.72
C LYS A 269 13.59 26.01 1.52
N GLN A 270 13.90 26.69 2.62
CA GLN A 270 12.92 27.37 3.48
C GLN A 270 11.80 26.44 3.95
N ALA A 271 12.14 25.27 4.48
CA ALA A 271 11.19 24.24 4.90
C ALA A 271 10.10 24.72 5.88
N TRP A 272 10.34 25.82 6.59
CA TRP A 272 9.34 26.51 7.43
C TRP A 272 8.10 27.01 6.67
N LYS A 273 8.16 27.13 5.34
CA LYS A 273 6.98 27.43 4.51
C LYS A 273 5.99 26.26 4.41
N GLN A 274 6.42 25.04 4.76
CA GLN A 274 5.60 23.83 4.73
C GLN A 274 5.43 23.28 6.15
N ALA A 275 4.30 23.56 6.79
CA ALA A 275 4.07 23.29 8.22
C ALA A 275 4.44 21.87 8.67
N ARG A 276 4.04 20.83 7.90
CA ARG A 276 4.33 19.42 8.25
C ARG A 276 5.81 19.06 8.12
N ILE A 277 6.51 19.63 7.14
CA ILE A 277 7.96 19.43 6.98
C ILE A 277 8.68 20.16 8.11
N TRP A 278 8.24 21.37 8.46
CA TRP A 278 8.82 22.15 9.53
C TRP A 278 8.66 21.51 10.91
N GLU A 279 7.47 21.01 11.22
CA GLU A 279 7.23 20.25 12.46
C GLU A 279 8.16 19.02 12.53
N GLY A 280 8.32 18.32 11.41
CA GLY A 280 9.25 17.19 11.30
C GLY A 280 10.72 17.59 11.46
N PHE A 281 11.12 18.75 10.92
CA PHE A 281 12.47 19.32 11.10
C PHE A 281 12.77 19.54 12.59
N ILE A 282 11.86 20.21 13.31
CA ILE A 282 12.00 20.46 14.76
C ILE A 282 12.13 19.15 15.52
N LYS A 283 11.24 18.19 15.25
CA LYS A 283 11.28 16.83 15.85
C LYS A 283 12.60 16.12 15.57
N CYS A 284 13.18 16.30 14.39
CA CYS A 284 14.48 15.73 14.05
C CYS A 284 15.60 16.37 14.87
N CYS A 285 15.60 17.69 15.05
CA CYS A 285 16.54 18.40 15.92
C CYS A 285 16.42 17.94 17.39
N GLN A 286 15.20 17.81 17.91
CA GLN A 286 14.96 17.25 19.26
C GLN A 286 15.59 15.87 19.43
N LYS A 287 15.45 15.01 18.41
CA LYS A 287 15.96 13.64 18.44
C LYS A 287 17.49 13.57 18.35
N THR A 288 18.13 14.43 17.56
CA THR A 288 19.59 14.39 17.33
C THR A 288 20.40 15.28 18.27
N ARG A 289 19.73 16.19 19.00
CA ARG A 289 20.29 17.02 20.09
C ARG A 289 21.54 17.78 19.64
N ARG A 290 22.70 17.50 20.27
CA ARG A 290 23.97 18.20 20.03
C ARG A 290 24.36 18.27 18.56
N HIS A 291 24.05 17.23 17.79
CA HIS A 291 24.34 17.19 16.35
C HIS A 291 23.57 18.25 15.56
N SER A 292 22.39 18.67 16.03
CA SER A 292 21.55 19.69 15.38
C SER A 292 21.90 21.12 15.77
N PHE A 293 22.75 21.34 16.78
CA PHE A 293 23.03 22.70 17.25
C PHE A 293 23.72 23.59 16.21
N PRO A 294 24.72 23.12 15.43
CA PRO A 294 25.28 23.91 14.33
C PRO A 294 24.25 24.30 13.28
N LEU A 295 23.23 23.45 13.08
CA LEU A 295 22.13 23.70 12.15
C LEU A 295 21.13 24.73 12.71
N LEU A 296 20.79 24.66 14.00
CA LEU A 296 19.92 25.65 14.65
C LEU A 296 20.52 27.05 14.60
N LEU A 297 21.85 27.16 14.72
CA LEU A 297 22.58 28.43 14.62
C LEU A 297 22.63 29.00 13.19
N GLN A 298 22.20 28.24 12.17
CA GLN A 298 22.09 28.72 10.77
C GLN A 298 20.68 29.19 10.42
N LEU A 299 19.69 28.97 11.30
CA LEU A 299 18.32 29.42 11.05
C LEU A 299 18.22 30.94 11.12
N PRO A 300 17.32 31.57 10.35
CA PRO A 300 17.03 32.97 10.58
C PRO A 300 16.37 33.19 11.96
N PRO A 301 16.56 34.35 12.60
CA PRO A 301 16.06 34.63 13.95
C PRO A 301 14.57 34.31 14.22
N PRO A 302 13.61 34.64 13.32
CA PRO A 302 12.21 34.32 13.59
C PRO A 302 11.93 32.81 13.57
N GLN A 303 12.60 32.04 12.71
CA GLN A 303 12.46 30.59 12.69
C GLN A 303 13.09 29.96 13.94
N LEU A 304 14.25 30.44 14.39
CA LEU A 304 14.85 29.96 15.63
C LEU A 304 13.93 30.21 16.85
N LYS A 305 13.31 31.40 16.92
CA LYS A 305 12.31 31.71 17.95
C LYS A 305 11.15 30.72 17.92
N HIS A 306 10.62 30.41 16.74
CA HIS A 306 9.56 29.41 16.58
C HIS A 306 10.01 28.00 17.01
N VAL A 307 11.25 27.59 16.73
CA VAL A 307 11.80 26.32 17.24
C VAL A 307 11.70 26.27 18.76
N PHE A 308 12.11 27.33 19.46
CA PHE A 308 12.05 27.36 20.92
C PHE A 308 10.64 27.41 21.49
N GLN A 309 9.70 28.06 20.79
CA GLN A 309 8.28 28.02 21.17
C GLN A 309 7.68 26.62 21.03
N THR A 310 8.11 25.85 20.02
CA THR A 310 7.62 24.49 19.77
C THR A 310 8.33 23.44 20.62
N ALA A 311 9.61 23.65 20.91
CA ALA A 311 10.50 22.72 21.60
C ALA A 311 11.42 23.47 22.60
N PRO A 312 10.89 23.92 23.76
CA PRO A 312 11.64 24.74 24.72
C PRO A 312 12.91 24.07 25.28
N GLU A 313 12.95 22.74 25.33
CA GLU A 313 14.10 21.98 25.80
C GLU A 313 15.33 22.08 24.88
N LEU A 314 15.12 22.38 23.58
CA LEU A 314 16.20 22.66 22.64
C LEU A 314 16.93 23.95 23.01
N ARG A 315 16.21 24.96 23.51
CA ARG A 315 16.78 26.24 23.97
C ARG A 315 17.78 26.02 25.08
N HIS A 316 17.32 25.37 26.15
CA HIS A 316 18.13 25.05 27.33
C HIS A 316 19.39 24.25 26.97
N SER A 317 19.22 23.27 26.08
CA SER A 317 20.33 22.41 25.64
C SER A 317 21.32 23.16 24.75
N LEU A 318 20.85 24.06 23.89
CA LEU A 318 21.70 24.90 23.05
C LEU A 318 22.48 25.91 23.87
N ILE A 319 21.84 26.60 24.83
CA ILE A 319 22.53 27.53 25.75
C ILE A 319 23.65 26.81 26.49
N ARG A 320 23.38 25.62 27.04
CA ARG A 320 24.40 24.82 27.72
C ARG A 320 25.57 24.48 26.81
N HIS A 321 25.30 24.16 25.54
CA HIS A 321 26.35 23.89 24.57
C HIS A 321 27.17 25.13 24.23
N ILE A 322 26.55 26.28 23.99
CA ILE A 322 27.25 27.55 23.74
C ILE A 322 28.13 27.90 24.94
N ARG A 323 27.63 27.75 26.17
CA ARG A 323 28.40 27.94 27.42
C ARG A 323 29.55 26.95 27.60
N SER A 324 29.59 25.86 26.84
CA SER A 324 30.74 24.93 26.81
C SER A 324 31.74 25.22 25.69
N MET A 325 31.39 26.06 24.71
CA MET A 325 32.28 26.46 23.62
C MET A 325 33.39 27.40 24.10
N SER A 326 34.51 27.45 23.36
CA SER A 326 35.58 28.43 23.60
C SER A 326 35.13 29.86 23.27
N MET A 327 35.83 30.87 23.80
CA MET A 327 35.52 32.28 23.50
C MET A 327 35.57 32.59 22.00
N ALA A 328 36.55 32.05 21.27
CA ALA A 328 36.68 32.23 19.82
C ALA A 328 35.52 31.62 19.03
N GLN A 329 34.94 30.51 19.52
CA GLN A 329 33.76 29.91 18.88
C GLN A 329 32.49 30.71 19.16
N ARG A 330 32.35 31.27 20.37
CA ARG A 330 31.20 32.10 20.74
C ARG A 330 31.16 33.40 19.97
N SER A 331 32.32 34.01 19.69
CA SER A 331 32.40 35.27 18.94
C SER A 331 31.95 35.13 17.48
N LEU A 332 31.84 33.91 16.94
CA LEU A 332 31.32 33.66 15.60
C LEU A 332 29.78 33.64 15.54
N ILE A 333 29.09 33.63 16.69
CA ILE A 333 27.63 33.63 16.74
C ILE A 333 27.13 35.08 16.59
N PRO A 334 26.29 35.38 15.57
CA PRO A 334 25.77 36.74 15.38
C PRO A 334 24.97 37.24 16.59
N SER A 335 25.10 38.53 16.93
CA SER A 335 24.40 39.13 18.07
C SER A 335 22.87 39.00 17.97
N SER A 336 22.32 39.06 16.76
CA SER A 336 20.88 38.86 16.49
C SER A 336 20.39 37.43 16.81
N MET A 337 21.28 36.45 16.84
CA MET A 337 20.98 35.09 17.26
C MET A 337 21.09 34.96 18.77
N LEU A 338 22.11 35.59 19.38
CA LEU A 338 22.26 35.61 20.85
C LEU A 338 21.05 36.25 21.52
N THR A 339 20.52 37.36 20.99
CA THR A 339 19.30 37.97 21.53
C THR A 339 18.14 36.98 21.55
N VAL A 340 17.89 36.25 20.45
CA VAL A 340 16.83 35.23 20.42
C VAL A 340 17.12 34.09 21.40
N ILE A 341 18.37 33.66 21.56
CA ILE A 341 18.79 32.56 22.45
C ILE A 341 18.74 32.95 23.94
N GLU A 342 18.89 34.23 24.26
CA GLU A 342 18.91 34.76 25.62
C GLU A 342 17.60 35.46 26.04
N ASP A 343 16.71 35.77 25.10
CA ASP A 343 15.37 36.32 25.34
C ASP A 343 14.53 35.45 26.30
N ASN A 344 14.47 35.83 27.58
CA ASN A 344 13.75 35.12 28.65
C ASN A 344 12.22 35.29 28.58
N SER A 345 11.62 35.19 27.40
CA SER A 345 10.15 35.24 27.23
C SER A 345 9.44 33.96 27.72
N GLU A 346 9.78 33.50 28.93
CA GLU A 346 9.06 32.50 29.72
C GLU A 346 8.19 33.14 30.83
N ASN A 347 7.91 34.45 30.81
CA ASN A 347 7.10 35.09 31.86
C ASN A 347 5.67 35.45 31.44
N VAL A 348 4.72 34.90 32.21
CA VAL A 348 3.28 35.20 32.36
C VAL A 348 2.30 34.51 31.38
N ALA A 349 1.90 33.28 31.72
CA ALA A 349 0.49 32.92 31.57
C ALA A 349 -0.31 33.75 32.59
N PRO A 350 -1.42 34.42 32.21
CA PRO A 350 -2.23 35.11 33.20
C PRO A 350 -2.93 34.07 34.07
N GLU A 351 -2.56 34.01 35.35
CA GLU A 351 -3.40 33.40 36.37
C GLU A 351 -4.76 34.09 36.32
N ILE A 352 -5.76 33.37 35.81
CA ILE A 352 -7.17 33.75 35.99
C ILE A 352 -7.43 33.62 37.49
N ARG A 353 -7.35 34.74 38.21
CA ARG A 353 -7.95 34.87 39.54
C ARG A 353 -9.44 34.60 39.38
N ILE A 354 -9.86 33.40 39.75
CA ILE A 354 -11.27 33.10 40.01
C ILE A 354 -11.65 33.96 41.23
N GLN A 355 -12.31 35.09 40.98
CA GLN A 355 -13.02 35.80 42.02
C GLN A 355 -14.19 34.90 42.44
N THR A 356 -14.12 34.40 43.68
CA THR A 356 -15.25 33.76 44.35
C THR A 356 -16.36 34.79 44.52
N ILE A 357 -17.46 34.59 43.79
CA ILE A 357 -18.71 35.32 43.99
C ILE A 357 -19.31 34.88 45.33
N PRO A 358 -19.67 35.79 46.24
CA PRO A 358 -20.37 35.41 47.46
C PRO A 358 -21.82 35.07 47.13
N THR A 359 -22.25 33.86 47.49
CA THR A 359 -23.63 33.40 47.40
C THR A 359 -24.47 34.17 48.42
N THR A 360 -25.22 35.17 47.98
CA THR A 360 -26.31 35.75 48.76
C THR A 360 -27.53 34.84 48.67
N THR A 361 -27.92 34.33 49.83
CA THR A 361 -29.26 33.84 50.13
C THR A 361 -30.30 34.93 49.84
N SER A 362 -31.36 34.59 49.10
CA SER A 362 -32.67 35.22 49.26
C SER A 362 -33.76 34.19 48.99
N SER A 363 -34.51 33.94 50.05
CA SER A 363 -35.83 33.34 50.13
C SER A 363 -36.84 34.04 49.21
N MET A 364 -37.83 33.32 48.67
CA MET A 364 -39.25 33.46 49.02
C MET A 364 -40.16 32.60 48.13
N GLU A 365 -41.01 31.81 48.82
CA GLU A 365 -42.43 31.56 48.53
C GLU A 365 -42.83 30.78 47.27
N GLN A 366 -43.16 29.49 47.45
CA GLN A 366 -44.55 29.02 47.61
C GLN A 366 -44.58 27.63 48.27
#